data_AF-A0A379XW60-F1
#
_entry.id   AF-A0A379XW60-F1
#
_cell.length_a   1.000
_cell.length_b   1.000
_cell.length_c   1.000
_cell.angle_alpha   90.00
_cell.angle_beta   90.00
_cell.angle_gamma   90.00
#
_symmetry.space_group_name_H-M   'P 1'
#
loop_
_entity.id
_entity.type
_entity.pdbx_description
1 polymer ?
#
loop_
_entity_poly.entity_id
_entity_poly.type
_entity_poly.pdbx_seq_one_letter_code
_entity_poly.pdbx_strand_id
1 'polypeptide(L)'
;MMITLRKLPLAVAVAAGVMSAQAMAVDFHGYARSGIGWTGSGGEQQCFQVTGAQSKYRLGNECETYAELKLGQEVWKEGDKSFYFDTNVAYSVNQQNDWESTDPAFREANVQGKNLIEWLPGSTIWAGKRFYQRHDVHMIDFYYWDISGPGAGIENIDLGFGKLSVAATRSQEAGGSYTFSSQNIYDTSKDTANDVFDVRLAGLQTNPDGVLELGVDYGRANTTDGYKLADGGIERRLDVHRRTHAKHVERL
;
A
#
# COMPACT_ATOMS: atom_id res chain seq x y z
N MET A 1 -69.91 9.46 -8.22
CA MET A 1 -68.66 9.70 -8.97
C MET A 1 -67.51 9.13 -8.14
N MET A 2 -67.09 7.88 -8.40
CA MET A 2 -65.98 7.23 -7.67
C MET A 2 -64.66 7.64 -8.32
N ILE A 3 -63.80 8.31 -7.55
CA ILE A 3 -62.42 8.59 -7.95
C ILE A 3 -61.62 7.33 -7.64
N THR A 4 -61.33 6.54 -8.67
CA THR A 4 -60.35 5.46 -8.59
C THR A 4 -58.96 6.08 -8.44
N LEU A 5 -58.47 6.19 -7.20
CA LEU A 5 -57.07 6.52 -6.94
C LEU A 5 -56.21 5.42 -7.58
N ARG A 6 -55.52 5.78 -8.66
CA ARG A 6 -54.48 4.96 -9.31
C ARG A 6 -53.48 4.56 -8.23
N LYS A 7 -53.42 3.26 -7.90
CA LYS A 7 -52.40 2.67 -7.00
C LYS A 7 -51.04 2.45 -7.70
N LEU A 8 -50.96 2.67 -9.01
CA LEU A 8 -49.75 2.51 -9.81
C LEU A 8 -48.57 3.47 -9.46
N PRO A 9 -48.75 4.79 -9.24
CA PRO A 9 -47.62 5.69 -9.03
C PRO A 9 -46.94 5.46 -7.67
N LEU A 10 -47.67 4.99 -6.65
CA LEU A 10 -47.10 4.67 -5.34
C LEU A 10 -46.26 3.39 -5.37
N ALA A 11 -46.72 2.36 -6.10
CA ALA A 11 -45.96 1.12 -6.27
C ALA A 11 -44.67 1.33 -7.07
N VAL A 12 -44.68 2.21 -8.08
CA VAL A 12 -43.47 2.59 -8.84
C VAL A 12 -42.51 3.42 -7.99
N ALA A 13 -43.00 4.33 -7.14
CA ALA A 13 -42.16 5.10 -6.23
C ALA A 13 -41.50 4.23 -5.14
N VAL A 14 -42.24 3.24 -4.61
CA VAL A 14 -41.69 2.26 -3.65
C VAL A 14 -40.69 1.32 -4.35
N ALA A 15 -40.98 0.85 -5.57
CA ALA A 15 -40.05 0.02 -6.33
C ALA A 15 -38.76 0.78 -6.73
N ALA A 16 -38.86 2.06 -7.12
CA ALA A 16 -37.71 2.91 -7.41
C ALA A 16 -36.87 3.17 -6.15
N GLY A 17 -37.52 3.38 -4.99
CA GLY A 17 -36.83 3.53 -3.70
C GLY A 17 -36.13 2.26 -3.20
N VAL A 18 -36.65 1.07 -3.57
CA VAL A 18 -36.01 -0.22 -3.25
C VAL A 18 -34.87 -0.54 -4.23
N MET A 19 -34.96 -0.11 -5.50
CA MET A 19 -33.86 -0.26 -6.47
C MET A 19 -32.72 0.74 -6.27
N SER A 20 -32.97 1.90 -5.66
CA SER A 20 -31.91 2.84 -5.25
C SER A 20 -31.18 2.41 -3.97
N ALA A 21 -31.59 1.30 -3.35
CA ALA A 21 -31.03 0.76 -2.12
C ALA A 21 -30.23 -0.54 -2.34
N GLN A 22 -29.78 -0.85 -3.57
CA GLN A 22 -28.52 -1.59 -3.69
C GLN A 22 -27.43 -0.66 -3.21
N ALA A 23 -27.26 -0.62 -1.89
CA ALA A 23 -26.16 0.01 -1.23
C ALA A 23 -24.88 -0.56 -1.85
N MET A 24 -24.30 0.19 -2.78
CA MET A 24 -22.89 0.13 -3.13
C MET A 24 -22.17 0.56 -1.85
N ALA A 25 -22.05 -0.38 -0.91
CA ALA A 25 -21.44 -0.12 0.37
C ALA A 25 -19.97 0.16 0.09
N VAL A 26 -19.59 1.42 0.24
CA VAL A 26 -18.19 1.81 0.22
C VAL A 26 -17.55 1.18 1.45
N ASP A 27 -16.50 0.40 1.21
CA ASP A 27 -15.67 -0.16 2.27
C ASP A 27 -14.84 0.97 2.87
N PHE A 28 -15.11 1.30 4.12
CA PHE A 28 -14.32 2.27 4.87
C PHE A 28 -13.32 1.55 5.77
N HIS A 29 -12.04 1.75 5.47
CA HIS A 29 -10.91 1.22 6.23
C HIS A 29 -9.92 2.32 6.54
N GLY A 30 -8.94 2.03 7.39
CA GLY A 30 -7.90 3.00 7.69
C GLY A 30 -7.08 2.63 8.91
N TYR A 31 -6.26 3.59 9.30
CA TYR A 31 -5.48 3.58 10.51
C TYR A 31 -5.44 5.02 11.03
N ALA A 32 -5.52 5.23 12.35
CA ALA A 32 -5.33 6.54 12.93
C ALA A 32 -4.69 6.46 14.31
N ARG A 33 -3.87 7.45 14.62
CA ARG A 33 -3.38 7.76 15.95
C ARG A 33 -3.45 9.27 16.18
N SER A 34 -3.81 9.68 17.38
CA SER A 34 -3.86 11.06 17.81
C SER A 34 -3.78 11.10 19.33
N GLY A 35 -3.21 12.15 19.89
CA GLY A 35 -3.10 12.29 21.34
C GLY A 35 -2.66 13.68 21.77
N ILE A 36 -2.44 13.81 23.07
CA ILE A 36 -1.83 14.98 23.72
C ILE A 36 -0.86 14.47 24.79
N GLY A 37 0.23 15.19 25.00
CA GLY A 37 1.17 14.85 26.06
C GLY A 37 2.06 16.02 26.46
N TRP A 38 2.80 15.80 27.54
CA TRP A 38 3.66 16.79 28.17
C TRP A 38 5.02 16.19 28.50
N THR A 39 6.05 17.04 28.49
CA THR A 39 7.38 16.67 28.98
C THR A 39 7.53 17.06 30.45
N GLY A 40 8.15 16.20 31.27
CA GLY A 40 8.31 16.45 32.71
C GLY A 40 9.06 17.74 33.06
N SER A 41 9.97 18.20 32.18
CA SER A 41 10.68 19.49 32.32
C SER A 41 9.88 20.71 31.83
N GLY A 42 8.63 20.52 31.41
CA GLY A 42 7.78 21.54 30.82
C GLY A 42 7.71 21.46 29.29
N GLY A 43 6.62 21.99 28.73
CA GLY A 43 6.34 21.97 27.28
C GLY A 43 5.54 20.74 26.82
N GLU A 44 5.32 20.68 25.51
CA GLU A 44 4.69 19.55 24.82
C GLU A 44 5.50 18.24 24.97
N GLN A 45 4.86 17.11 24.68
CA GLN A 45 5.52 15.80 24.67
C GLN A 45 6.69 15.79 23.67
N GLN A 46 7.84 15.33 24.14
CA GLN A 46 9.00 15.04 23.30
C GLN A 46 9.05 13.54 22.97
N CYS A 47 9.45 13.22 21.75
CA CYS A 47 9.64 11.85 21.29
C CYS A 47 11.12 11.53 21.14
N PHE A 48 11.51 10.31 21.52
CA PHE A 48 12.90 9.89 21.62
C PHE A 48 13.23 8.82 20.60
N GLN A 49 14.28 9.06 19.81
CA GLN A 49 14.89 8.13 18.89
C GLN A 49 16.40 8.25 19.00
N VAL A 50 17.10 7.12 19.02
CA VAL A 50 18.57 7.11 19.08
C VAL A 50 19.12 7.65 17.76
N THR A 51 20.09 8.56 17.81
CA THR A 51 20.74 9.11 16.61
C THR A 51 21.31 7.99 15.74
N GLY A 52 20.92 7.97 14.47
CA GLY A 52 21.32 6.94 13.49
C GLY A 52 20.44 5.68 13.48
N ALA A 53 19.55 5.49 14.45
CA ALA A 53 18.56 4.41 14.39
C ALA A 53 17.49 4.70 13.34
N GLN A 54 16.96 3.65 12.70
CA GLN A 54 15.89 3.76 11.69
C GLN A 54 14.49 3.69 12.29
N SER A 55 14.36 3.50 13.60
CA SER A 55 13.08 3.39 14.30
C SER A 55 13.19 3.73 15.79
N LYS A 56 12.03 3.81 16.46
CA LYS A 56 11.89 4.05 17.90
C LYS A 56 10.81 3.13 18.47
N TYR A 57 10.92 2.73 19.74
CA TYR A 57 9.80 2.08 20.42
C TYR A 57 8.65 3.07 20.56
N ARG A 58 7.47 2.73 20.02
CA ARG A 58 6.41 3.72 19.77
C ARG A 58 5.49 3.99 20.96
N LEU A 59 5.32 3.03 21.88
CA LEU A 59 4.31 3.14 22.94
C LEU A 59 4.58 4.37 23.83
N GLY A 60 3.66 5.34 23.83
CA GLY A 60 3.84 6.61 24.56
C GLY A 60 4.94 7.51 23.99
N ASN A 61 5.37 7.27 22.75
CA ASN A 61 6.53 7.91 22.12
C ASN A 61 6.23 8.28 20.65
N GLU A 62 4.98 8.65 20.37
CA GLU A 62 4.49 9.22 19.10
C GLU A 62 3.94 10.62 19.39
N CYS A 63 4.29 11.61 18.56
CA CYS A 63 4.13 13.04 18.84
C CYS A 63 3.41 13.78 17.70
N GLU A 64 2.66 13.04 16.90
CA GLU A 64 1.96 13.52 15.73
C GLU A 64 0.58 12.87 15.65
N THR A 65 -0.37 13.56 15.02
CA THR A 65 -1.60 12.93 14.57
C THR A 65 -1.39 12.44 13.14
N TYR A 66 -1.53 11.13 12.96
CA TYR A 66 -1.41 10.48 11.66
C TYR A 66 -2.69 9.69 11.38
N ALA A 67 -3.23 9.82 10.17
CA ALA A 67 -4.40 9.07 9.74
C ALA A 67 -4.27 8.64 8.28
N GLU A 68 -4.70 7.42 7.99
CA GLU A 68 -4.95 6.89 6.65
C GLU A 68 -6.44 6.62 6.50
N LEU A 69 -7.05 7.21 5.48
CA LEU A 69 -8.46 7.03 5.16
C LEU A 69 -8.55 6.29 3.83
N LYS A 70 -9.15 5.09 3.88
CA LYS A 70 -9.32 4.22 2.72
C LYS A 70 -10.79 4.08 2.38
N LEU A 71 -11.09 4.28 1.10
CA LEU A 71 -12.41 4.03 0.52
C LEU A 71 -12.23 3.01 -0.60
N GLY A 72 -12.78 1.83 -0.40
CA GLY A 72 -12.74 0.73 -1.35
C GLY A 72 -14.14 0.32 -1.81
N GLN A 73 -14.21 -0.43 -2.90
CA GLN A 73 -15.47 -0.99 -3.38
C GLN A 73 -15.23 -2.17 -4.32
N GLU A 74 -16.00 -3.25 -4.15
CA GLU A 74 -16.15 -4.26 -5.20
C GLU A 74 -17.07 -3.70 -6.29
N VAL A 75 -16.48 -3.20 -7.38
CA VAL A 75 -17.19 -2.48 -8.44
C VAL A 75 -17.87 -3.42 -9.44
N TRP A 76 -17.45 -4.69 -9.48
CA TRP A 76 -18.03 -5.70 -10.36
C TRP A 76 -17.79 -7.10 -9.80
N LYS A 77 -18.77 -7.99 -9.94
CA LYS A 77 -18.66 -9.40 -9.59
C LYS A 77 -19.54 -10.27 -10.49
N GLU A 78 -18.98 -11.35 -11.00
CA GLU A 78 -19.70 -12.41 -11.73
C GLU A 78 -19.12 -13.78 -11.35
N GLY A 79 -19.90 -14.57 -10.60
CA GLY A 79 -19.42 -15.82 -10.01
C GLY A 79 -18.18 -15.59 -9.15
N ASP A 80 -17.10 -16.32 -9.47
CA ASP A 80 -15.82 -16.22 -8.76
C ASP A 80 -14.93 -15.06 -9.22
N LYS A 81 -15.29 -14.40 -10.32
CA LYS A 81 -14.56 -13.26 -10.89
C LYS A 81 -15.04 -11.97 -10.23
N SER A 82 -14.11 -11.08 -9.84
CA SER A 82 -14.47 -9.75 -9.35
C SER A 82 -13.40 -8.69 -9.60
N PHE A 83 -13.83 -7.42 -9.60
CA PHE A 83 -12.95 -6.25 -9.60
C PHE A 83 -13.16 -5.44 -8.32
N TYR A 84 -12.07 -5.17 -7.62
CA TYR A 84 -12.04 -4.33 -6.44
C TYR A 84 -11.24 -3.06 -6.72
N PHE A 85 -11.81 -1.90 -6.43
CA PHE A 85 -11.13 -0.61 -6.49
C PHE A 85 -10.80 -0.16 -5.06
N ASP A 86 -9.57 0.31 -4.82
CA ASP A 86 -9.12 0.73 -3.50
C ASP A 86 -8.35 2.06 -3.58
N THR A 87 -8.54 2.90 -2.56
CA THR A 87 -7.89 4.21 -2.41
C THR A 87 -7.31 4.39 -1.01
N ASN A 88 -6.34 5.29 -0.87
CA ASN A 88 -5.80 5.68 0.44
C ASN A 88 -5.28 7.12 0.42
N VAL A 89 -5.83 7.95 1.30
CA VAL A 89 -5.40 9.32 1.54
C VAL A 89 -4.83 9.40 2.96
N ALA A 90 -3.56 9.77 3.06
CA ALA A 90 -2.88 9.90 4.35
C ALA A 90 -2.70 11.37 4.76
N TYR A 91 -2.90 11.64 6.04
CA TYR A 91 -2.75 12.93 6.70
C TYR A 91 -1.73 12.80 7.83
N SER A 92 -0.88 13.81 7.97
CA SER A 92 0.06 13.93 9.09
C SER A 92 0.08 15.38 9.54
N VAL A 93 -0.18 15.62 10.82
CA VAL A 93 -0.20 16.94 11.46
C VAL A 93 0.45 16.90 12.84
N ASN A 94 0.92 18.05 13.32
CA ASN A 94 1.70 18.15 14.56
C ASN A 94 0.85 18.14 15.83
N GLN A 95 -0.49 18.08 15.72
CA GLN A 95 -1.44 17.96 16.82
C GLN A 95 -1.31 19.06 17.89
N GLN A 96 -0.95 20.28 17.47
CA GLN A 96 -0.74 21.42 18.36
C GLN A 96 -1.97 22.32 18.45
N ASN A 97 -2.84 22.30 17.44
CA ASN A 97 -4.02 23.16 17.36
C ASN A 97 -5.19 22.40 16.75
N ASP A 98 -6.39 23.00 16.87
CA ASP A 98 -7.60 22.52 16.20
C ASP A 98 -7.48 22.66 14.67
N TRP A 99 -7.19 23.86 14.19
CA TRP A 99 -6.99 24.11 12.76
C TRP A 99 -5.54 23.86 12.34
N GLU A 100 -5.30 22.73 11.68
CA GLU A 100 -4.00 22.38 11.11
C GLU A 100 -4.13 22.09 9.61
N SER A 101 -3.54 22.94 8.78
CA SER A 101 -3.45 22.71 7.33
C SER A 101 -2.29 21.76 7.01
N THR A 102 -2.47 20.89 6.02
CA THR A 102 -1.46 19.93 5.56
C THR A 102 -1.69 19.56 4.10
N ASP A 103 -0.67 19.05 3.42
CA ASP A 103 -0.77 18.49 2.08
C ASP A 103 -0.93 16.96 2.19
N PRO A 104 -2.12 16.40 1.91
CA PRO A 104 -2.34 14.97 2.06
C PRO A 104 -1.58 14.16 1.02
N ALA A 105 -1.09 12.99 1.42
CA ALA A 105 -0.45 12.05 0.51
C ALA A 105 -1.50 11.13 -0.12
N PHE A 106 -1.63 11.15 -1.45
CA PHE A 106 -2.45 10.17 -2.18
C PHE A 106 -1.63 8.89 -2.43
N ARG A 107 -1.74 7.94 -1.50
CA ARG A 107 -0.81 6.81 -1.38
C ARG A 107 -1.25 5.59 -2.19
N GLU A 108 -2.55 5.34 -2.28
CA GLU A 108 -3.10 4.20 -3.02
C GLU A 108 -4.25 4.63 -3.95
N ALA A 109 -4.24 4.04 -5.13
CA ALA A 109 -5.29 4.10 -6.15
C ALA A 109 -5.03 2.93 -7.11
N ASN A 110 -5.66 1.78 -6.85
CA ASN A 110 -5.43 0.56 -7.61
C ASN A 110 -6.71 -0.20 -7.87
N VAL A 111 -6.67 -1.06 -8.90
CA VAL A 111 -7.70 -2.04 -9.18
C VAL A 111 -7.10 -3.43 -9.08
N GLN A 112 -7.84 -4.34 -8.45
CA GLN A 112 -7.51 -5.74 -8.28
C GLN A 112 -8.57 -6.60 -8.97
N GLY A 113 -8.17 -7.41 -9.93
CA GLY A 113 -9.01 -8.36 -10.65
C GLY A 113 -8.76 -9.78 -10.17
N LYS A 114 -9.72 -10.39 -9.46
CA LYS A 114 -9.61 -11.73 -8.89
C LYS A 114 -10.19 -12.77 -9.83
N ASN A 115 -9.52 -13.93 -9.96
CA ASN A 115 -9.95 -15.08 -10.77
C ASN A 115 -10.18 -14.78 -12.26
N LEU A 116 -9.52 -13.76 -12.81
CA LEU A 116 -9.72 -13.37 -14.21
C LEU A 116 -8.97 -14.27 -15.20
N ILE A 117 -7.91 -14.94 -14.75
CA ILE A 117 -7.07 -15.82 -15.57
C ILE A 117 -7.48 -17.27 -15.32
N GLU A 118 -8.17 -17.87 -16.29
CA GLU A 118 -8.79 -19.19 -16.15
C GLU A 118 -7.79 -20.31 -15.87
N TRP A 119 -6.59 -20.23 -16.44
CA TRP A 119 -5.52 -21.21 -16.22
C TRP A 119 -4.69 -20.94 -14.95
N LEU A 120 -5.00 -19.87 -14.20
CA LEU A 120 -4.42 -19.54 -12.89
C LEU A 120 -5.54 -19.27 -11.87
N PRO A 121 -6.37 -20.28 -11.53
CA PRO A 121 -7.45 -20.11 -10.57
C PRO A 121 -6.92 -19.64 -9.21
N GLY A 122 -7.62 -18.71 -8.57
CA GLY A 122 -7.24 -18.09 -7.31
C GLY A 122 -6.31 -16.88 -7.42
N SER A 123 -5.71 -16.65 -8.60
CA SER A 123 -4.79 -15.52 -8.79
C SER A 123 -5.51 -14.18 -8.87
N THR A 124 -4.79 -13.12 -8.50
CA THR A 124 -5.25 -11.73 -8.61
C THR A 124 -4.26 -10.95 -9.47
N ILE A 125 -4.74 -10.29 -10.53
CA ILE A 125 -3.95 -9.27 -11.23
C ILE A 125 -4.28 -7.90 -10.69
N TRP A 126 -3.31 -7.00 -10.63
CA TRP A 126 -3.52 -5.64 -10.13
C TRP A 126 -2.65 -4.63 -10.84
N ALA A 127 -3.11 -3.37 -10.87
CA ALA A 127 -2.35 -2.23 -11.35
C ALA A 127 -2.78 -0.94 -10.62
N GLY A 128 -1.83 -0.04 -10.44
CA GLY A 128 -2.03 1.26 -9.79
C GLY A 128 -1.06 1.50 -8.63
N LYS A 129 -1.31 2.54 -7.84
CA LYS A 129 -0.56 2.77 -6.60
C LYS A 129 -1.12 1.88 -5.51
N ARG A 130 -0.28 1.04 -4.89
CA ARG A 130 -0.75 0.04 -3.91
C ARG A 130 0.26 -0.16 -2.80
N PHE A 131 -0.23 -0.38 -1.58
CA PHE A 131 0.56 -0.99 -0.53
C PHE A 131 0.66 -2.50 -0.76
N TYR A 132 1.81 -2.93 -1.27
CA TYR A 132 1.98 -4.29 -1.75
C TYR A 132 2.67 -5.16 -0.70
N GLN A 133 1.89 -6.06 -0.08
CA GLN A 133 2.35 -7.14 0.80
C GLN A 133 3.44 -6.70 1.80
N ARG A 134 3.19 -5.58 2.48
CA ARG A 134 4.17 -4.99 3.40
C ARG A 134 4.36 -5.86 4.65
N HIS A 135 5.57 -5.84 5.19
CA HIS A 135 5.87 -6.45 6.47
C HIS A 135 6.55 -5.46 7.42
N ASP A 136 6.00 -5.38 8.62
CA ASP A 136 6.44 -4.47 9.66
C ASP A 136 6.59 -5.16 11.02
N VAL A 137 7.30 -4.47 11.92
CA VAL A 137 7.32 -4.76 13.34
C VAL A 137 6.57 -3.65 14.06
N HIS A 138 5.31 -3.91 14.38
CA HIS A 138 4.37 -2.92 14.90
C HIS A 138 4.91 -2.08 16.08
N MET A 139 5.56 -2.71 17.07
CA MET A 139 6.00 -2.04 18.30
C MET A 139 7.08 -0.96 18.10
N ILE A 140 7.78 -1.00 16.95
CA ILE A 140 8.79 -0.01 16.57
C ILE A 140 8.43 0.75 15.29
N ASP A 141 7.22 0.52 14.74
CA ASP A 141 6.73 1.14 13.50
C ASP A 141 7.72 1.02 12.31
N PHE A 142 8.44 -0.10 12.24
CA PHE A 142 9.50 -0.31 11.24
C PHE A 142 9.08 -1.33 10.19
N TYR A 143 9.05 -0.88 8.94
CA TYR A 143 8.83 -1.73 7.77
C TYR A 143 10.16 -2.30 7.29
N TYR A 144 10.32 -3.61 7.36
CA TYR A 144 11.54 -4.30 6.92
C TYR A 144 11.44 -4.87 5.50
N TRP A 145 10.22 -4.93 4.95
CA TRP A 145 9.98 -5.32 3.57
C TRP A 145 8.77 -4.55 3.03
N ASP A 146 9.04 -3.48 2.30
CA ASP A 146 8.03 -2.60 1.71
C ASP A 146 8.53 -2.08 0.35
N ILE A 147 7.88 -2.52 -0.72
CA ILE A 147 8.14 -2.08 -2.10
C ILE A 147 6.97 -1.28 -2.67
N SER A 148 6.12 -0.75 -1.79
CA SER A 148 4.88 -0.07 -2.17
C SER A 148 5.12 1.16 -3.03
N GLY A 149 4.19 1.41 -3.94
CA GLY A 149 4.29 2.51 -4.88
C GLY A 149 3.40 2.30 -6.11
N PRO A 150 3.58 3.11 -7.16
CA PRO A 150 3.04 2.78 -8.49
C PRO A 150 3.60 1.44 -8.97
N GLY A 151 2.72 0.55 -9.41
CA GLY A 151 3.14 -0.75 -9.90
C GLY A 151 2.02 -1.56 -10.54
N ALA A 152 2.37 -2.80 -10.87
CA ALA A 152 1.45 -3.82 -11.32
C ALA A 152 2.02 -5.21 -10.97
N GLY A 153 1.15 -6.22 -10.92
CA GLY A 153 1.60 -7.57 -10.64
C GLY A 153 0.49 -8.61 -10.73
N ILE A 154 0.89 -9.84 -10.50
CA ILE A 154 0.01 -11.00 -10.32
C ILE A 154 0.38 -11.68 -9.01
N GLU A 155 -0.60 -11.94 -8.16
CA GLU A 155 -0.39 -12.54 -6.85
C GLU A 155 -1.24 -13.80 -6.66
N ASN A 156 -0.84 -14.62 -5.69
CA ASN A 156 -1.53 -15.84 -5.28
C ASN A 156 -1.68 -16.90 -6.38
N ILE A 157 -0.68 -17.02 -7.27
CA ILE A 157 -0.58 -18.14 -8.21
C ILE A 157 -0.40 -19.42 -7.40
N ASP A 158 -1.32 -20.38 -7.55
CA ASP A 158 -1.25 -21.64 -6.84
C ASP A 158 -0.23 -22.59 -7.46
N LEU A 159 0.80 -22.96 -6.70
CA LEU A 159 1.78 -23.98 -7.07
C LEU A 159 1.50 -25.34 -6.38
N GLY A 160 0.40 -25.46 -5.64
CA GLY A 160 0.03 -26.63 -4.84
C GLY A 160 0.76 -26.71 -3.50
N PHE A 161 2.08 -26.49 -3.48
CA PHE A 161 2.89 -26.49 -2.26
C PHE A 161 3.07 -25.09 -1.63
N GLY A 162 2.61 -24.04 -2.31
CA GLY A 162 2.75 -22.65 -1.91
C GLY A 162 2.10 -21.70 -2.90
N LYS A 163 2.21 -20.39 -2.65
CA LYS A 163 1.66 -19.32 -3.48
C LYS A 163 2.79 -18.46 -4.04
N LEU A 164 2.82 -18.33 -5.37
CA LEU A 164 3.75 -17.46 -6.07
C LEU A 164 3.11 -16.10 -6.34
N SER A 165 3.86 -15.03 -6.11
CA SER A 165 3.49 -13.67 -6.50
C SER A 165 4.66 -13.00 -7.22
N VAL A 166 4.34 -12.17 -8.20
CA VAL A 166 5.30 -11.40 -8.99
C VAL A 166 4.77 -9.99 -9.16
N ALA A 167 5.61 -9.00 -8.88
CA ALA A 167 5.26 -7.59 -9.01
C ALA A 167 6.41 -6.76 -9.60
N ALA A 168 6.05 -5.66 -10.24
CA ALA A 168 6.97 -4.60 -10.59
C ALA A 168 6.46 -3.28 -10.02
N THR A 169 7.28 -2.60 -9.24
CA THR A 169 6.95 -1.29 -8.64
C THR A 169 8.03 -0.27 -8.95
N ARG A 170 7.70 1.00 -8.76
CA ARG A 170 8.60 2.12 -9.00
C ARG A 170 8.72 3.03 -7.78
N SER A 171 9.94 3.47 -7.52
CA SER A 171 10.23 4.67 -6.73
C SER A 171 11.00 5.69 -7.58
N GLN A 172 11.13 6.91 -7.07
CA GLN A 172 11.85 7.97 -7.76
C GLN A 172 12.67 8.75 -6.73
N GLU A 173 13.95 8.93 -7.03
CA GLU A 173 14.85 9.74 -6.22
C GLU A 173 14.89 11.15 -6.81
N ALA A 174 14.86 12.16 -5.95
CA ALA A 174 15.05 13.55 -6.36
C ALA A 174 16.49 13.73 -6.85
N GLY A 175 16.67 14.12 -8.11
CA GLY A 175 17.97 14.13 -8.78
C GLY A 175 18.55 12.74 -9.05
N GLY A 176 19.88 12.62 -9.02
CA GLY A 176 20.59 11.34 -9.20
C GLY A 176 20.98 10.99 -10.64
N SER A 177 20.54 11.78 -11.64
CA SER A 177 20.92 11.62 -13.04
C SER A 177 21.28 12.95 -13.72
N TYR A 178 22.27 12.94 -14.63
CA TYR A 178 22.73 14.14 -15.35
C TYR A 178 23.06 13.88 -16.83
N THR A 179 22.96 14.92 -17.67
CA THR A 179 23.48 14.94 -19.06
C THR A 179 24.90 15.50 -19.10
N PHE A 180 25.74 14.99 -20.01
CA PHE A 180 27.13 15.45 -20.20
C PHE A 180 27.29 16.19 -21.53
N SER A 181 27.77 17.43 -21.50
CA SER A 181 28.12 18.21 -22.71
C SER A 181 29.63 18.13 -23.04
N SER A 182 30.52 18.20 -22.04
CA SER A 182 31.96 17.92 -22.13
C SER A 182 32.56 17.74 -20.73
N GLN A 183 33.59 16.90 -20.59
CA GLN A 183 34.43 16.66 -19.39
C GLN A 183 33.92 17.31 -18.08
N ASN A 184 32.92 16.68 -17.44
CA ASN A 184 32.41 17.02 -16.11
C ASN A 184 31.64 18.35 -15.97
N ILE A 185 31.13 18.91 -17.06
CA ILE A 185 30.14 20.00 -17.02
C ILE A 185 28.73 19.41 -17.13
N TYR A 186 27.94 19.59 -16.07
CA TYR A 186 26.54 19.16 -16.01
C TYR A 186 25.64 20.21 -16.67
N ASP A 187 24.96 19.84 -17.74
CA ASP A 187 24.01 20.76 -18.40
C ASP A 187 22.63 20.75 -17.71
N THR A 188 22.19 19.61 -17.18
CA THR A 188 20.84 19.47 -16.60
C THR A 188 20.77 18.27 -15.64
N SER A 189 20.18 18.46 -14.46
CA SER A 189 19.86 17.38 -13.51
C SER A 189 18.44 16.86 -13.72
N LYS A 190 18.26 15.55 -13.59
CA LYS A 190 16.95 14.90 -13.66
C LYS A 190 16.80 13.86 -12.56
N ASP A 191 15.58 13.71 -12.07
CA ASP A 191 15.19 12.65 -11.17
C ASP A 191 15.39 11.27 -11.79
N THR A 192 15.80 10.32 -10.96
CA THR A 192 16.10 8.95 -11.40
C THR A 192 14.97 8.03 -10.99
N ALA A 193 14.34 7.39 -11.96
CA ALA A 193 13.38 6.34 -11.69
C ALA A 193 14.13 5.08 -11.24
N ASN A 194 13.61 4.41 -10.22
CA ASN A 194 14.12 3.13 -9.75
C ASN A 194 13.01 2.09 -9.90
N ASP A 195 13.28 1.05 -10.68
CA ASP A 195 12.35 -0.05 -10.90
C ASP A 195 12.73 -1.22 -9.99
N VAL A 196 11.75 -1.82 -9.32
CA VAL A 196 11.91 -3.03 -8.51
C VAL A 196 11.10 -4.15 -9.13
N PHE A 197 11.73 -5.31 -9.30
CA PHE A 197 11.09 -6.56 -9.73
C PHE A 197 11.12 -7.54 -8.55
N ASP A 198 9.94 -7.83 -8.01
CA ASP A 198 9.71 -8.67 -6.84
C ASP A 198 9.16 -10.03 -7.25
N VAL A 199 9.69 -11.09 -6.63
CA VAL A 199 9.16 -12.44 -6.72
C VAL A 199 9.09 -13.03 -5.32
N ARG A 200 7.91 -13.53 -4.93
CA ARG A 200 7.66 -14.14 -3.62
C ARG A 200 7.06 -15.52 -3.72
N LEU A 201 7.52 -16.42 -2.87
CA LEU A 201 6.97 -17.75 -2.66
C LEU A 201 6.59 -17.91 -1.19
N ALA A 202 5.30 -17.88 -0.90
CA ALA A 202 4.74 -17.93 0.44
C ALA A 202 3.95 -19.22 0.69
N GLY A 203 3.57 -19.45 1.95
CA GLY A 203 2.69 -20.57 2.32
C GLY A 203 3.40 -21.93 2.39
N LEU A 204 4.73 -21.95 2.42
CA LEU A 204 5.52 -23.18 2.51
C LEU A 204 5.42 -23.76 3.92
N GLN A 205 4.72 -24.89 4.09
CA GLN A 205 4.61 -25.56 5.38
C GLN A 205 5.91 -26.27 5.73
N THR A 206 6.64 -25.77 6.72
CA THR A 206 7.95 -26.32 7.12
C THR A 206 7.86 -27.27 8.32
N ASN A 207 6.86 -27.09 9.17
CA ASN A 207 6.59 -27.88 10.38
C ASN A 207 5.13 -27.66 10.83
N PRO A 208 4.59 -28.43 11.79
CA PRO A 208 3.29 -28.14 12.38
C PRO A 208 3.24 -26.68 12.85
N ASP A 209 2.21 -25.96 12.41
CA ASP A 209 1.99 -24.54 12.65
C ASP A 209 3.10 -23.58 12.15
N GLY A 210 4.08 -24.06 11.37
CA GLY A 210 5.17 -23.24 10.84
C GLY A 210 5.07 -23.02 9.34
N VAL A 211 5.01 -21.75 8.93
CA VAL A 211 5.00 -21.34 7.52
C VAL A 211 6.25 -20.52 7.20
N LEU A 212 6.83 -20.77 6.03
CA LEU A 212 7.93 -20.02 5.44
C LEU A 212 7.47 -19.23 4.22
N GLU A 213 8.04 -18.03 4.09
CA GLU A 213 7.96 -17.17 2.92
C GLU A 213 9.39 -16.78 2.48
N LEU A 214 9.63 -16.87 1.18
CA LEU A 214 10.89 -16.50 0.52
C LEU A 214 10.59 -15.39 -0.49
N GLY A 215 11.48 -14.42 -0.60
CA GLY A 215 11.36 -13.35 -1.59
C GLY A 215 12.70 -12.94 -2.17
N VAL A 216 12.66 -12.43 -3.40
CA VAL A 216 13.79 -11.83 -4.08
C VAL A 216 13.33 -10.53 -4.73
N ASP A 217 14.06 -9.46 -4.47
CA ASP A 217 13.85 -8.14 -5.06
C ASP A 217 15.08 -7.78 -5.90
N TYR A 218 14.88 -7.54 -7.19
CA TYR A 218 15.90 -6.96 -8.06
C TYR A 218 15.53 -5.51 -8.36
N GLY A 219 16.28 -4.58 -7.77
CA GLY A 219 16.15 -3.14 -8.01
C GLY A 219 17.16 -2.66 -9.04
N ARG A 220 16.76 -1.73 -9.91
CA ARG A 220 17.69 -1.01 -10.78
C ARG A 220 17.32 0.45 -10.93
N ALA A 221 18.33 1.31 -11.03
CA ALA A 221 18.15 2.66 -11.52
C ALA A 221 17.91 2.64 -13.03
N ASN A 222 16.92 3.41 -13.48
CA ASN A 222 16.46 3.49 -14.85
C ASN A 222 16.57 4.94 -15.36
N THR A 223 17.79 5.30 -15.73
CA THR A 223 18.11 6.63 -16.27
C THR A 223 17.40 6.87 -17.59
N THR A 224 16.91 8.08 -17.81
CA THR A 224 16.42 8.47 -19.15
C THR A 224 17.55 8.44 -20.17
N ASP A 225 17.27 8.06 -21.41
CA ASP A 225 18.23 8.14 -22.51
C ASP A 225 18.94 9.50 -22.56
N GLY A 226 20.28 9.46 -22.69
CA GLY A 226 21.14 10.64 -22.66
C GLY A 226 21.55 11.11 -21.26
N TYR A 227 20.92 10.59 -20.20
CA TYR A 227 21.34 10.81 -18.81
C TYR A 227 22.18 9.63 -18.31
N LYS A 228 23.07 9.91 -17.37
CA LYS A 228 23.82 8.90 -16.62
C LYS A 228 23.65 9.12 -15.13
N LEU A 229 23.83 8.06 -14.35
CA LEU A 229 23.80 8.12 -12.89
C LEU A 229 24.88 9.06 -12.36
N ALA A 230 24.56 9.69 -11.24
CA ALA A 230 25.52 10.43 -10.42
C ALA A 230 26.69 9.54 -9.98
N ASP A 231 27.85 10.14 -9.76
CA ASP A 231 29.00 9.43 -9.19
C ASP A 231 28.63 8.82 -7.83
N GLY A 232 28.84 7.51 -7.68
CA GLY A 232 28.46 6.75 -6.49
C GLY A 232 27.00 6.24 -6.47
N GLY A 233 26.22 6.51 -7.52
CA GLY A 233 24.88 5.96 -7.68
C GLY A 233 24.88 4.43 -7.79
N ILE A 234 23.96 3.78 -7.08
CA ILE A 234 23.79 2.32 -7.14
C ILE A 234 22.98 1.99 -8.39
N GLU A 235 23.60 1.39 -9.39
CA GLU A 235 22.89 0.99 -10.62
C GLU A 235 21.90 -0.15 -10.37
N ARG A 236 22.28 -1.11 -9.51
CA ARG A 236 21.54 -2.36 -9.29
C ARG A 236 21.64 -2.79 -7.83
N ARG A 237 20.55 -3.37 -7.33
CA ARG A 237 20.45 -3.94 -5.99
C ARG A 237 19.75 -5.29 -6.08
N LEU A 238 20.21 -6.25 -5.28
CA LEU A 238 19.53 -7.52 -5.09
C LEU A 238 19.31 -7.70 -3.58
N ASP A 239 18.06 -7.82 -3.17
CA ASP A 239 17.69 -8.16 -1.82
C ASP A 239 17.06 -9.55 -1.77
N VAL A 240 17.39 -10.32 -0.75
CA VAL A 240 16.84 -11.66 -0.51
C VAL A 240 16.17 -11.67 0.84
N HIS A 241 14.88 -11.99 0.83
CA HIS A 241 14.03 -11.98 2.00
C HIS A 241 13.69 -13.40 2.44
N ARG A 242 13.68 -13.60 3.76
CA ARG A 242 13.20 -14.83 4.40
C ARG A 242 12.36 -14.45 5.61
N ARG A 243 11.17 -15.04 5.69
CA ARG A 243 10.24 -14.80 6.79
C ARG A 243 9.63 -16.12 7.26
N THR A 244 9.57 -16.30 8.57
CA THR A 244 8.90 -17.46 9.19
C THR A 244 7.83 -16.96 10.15
N HIS A 245 6.65 -17.55 10.09
CA HIS A 245 5.58 -17.29 11.05
C HIS A 245 5.08 -18.60 11.67
N ALA A 246 4.85 -18.55 12.97
CA ALA A 246 4.02 -19.53 13.64
C ALA A 246 2.54 -19.15 13.42
N LYS A 247 1.72 -20.10 12.98
CA LYS A 247 0.26 -19.99 13.09
C LYS A 247 -0.04 -19.94 14.58
N HIS A 248 -0.53 -18.80 15.06
CA HIS A 248 -1.09 -18.75 16.39
C HIS A 248 -2.35 -19.62 16.41
N VAL A 249 -2.26 -20.74 17.12
CA VAL A 249 -3.45 -21.43 17.60
C VAL A 249 -3.98 -20.55 18.73
N GLU A 250 -4.96 -19.70 18.44
CA GLU A 250 -5.80 -19.12 19.47
C GLU A 250 -6.52 -20.28 20.18
N ARG A 251 -5.96 -20.72 21.30
CA ARG A 251 -6.74 -21.46 22.30
C ARG A 251 -7.58 -20.41 23.03
N LEU A 252 -8.83 -20.27 22.62
CA LEU A 252 -9.91 -19.83 23.52
C LEU A 252 -10.22 -20.96 24.51
#